data_AF-A0A7S0P2H4-F1
#
_entry.id   AF-A0A7S0P2H4-F1
#
_cell.length_a   1.000
_cell.length_b   1.000
_cell.length_c   1.000
_cell.angle_alpha   90.00
_cell.angle_beta   90.00
_cell.angle_gamma   90.00
#
_symmetry.space_group_name_H-M   'P 1'
#
loop_
_entity.id
_entity.type
_entity.pdbx_description
1 polymer ?
#
loop_
_entity_poly.entity_id
_entity_poly.type
_entity_poly.pdbx_seq_one_letter_code
_entity_poly.pdbx_strand_id
1 'polypeptide(L)'
;EGQDQHDPAATYMVTGAIPLLPVSTTKVGPGDKERAYVVRQNVVLKTLLITFSIMSGLGTLLCCTVYEVHVQRRTSIESTREHREESHTSHMRVMRLSTLLQQRLKDEVHDMGVLTTYRAWLLRAVGEYQGKITERCNCSDAHAQLAALGADFDKQVDGLLKRLWDDLVSEGRAAQTHLHNITAAIMSELKQDASEAAQFEEQMRAAGEQVHFDEDDYGAEDGDSSLGVALEAFHEKLLHEDSVLRLDPATLEEWQAQYDSSMRTLGDENKEADMTRIDERISELLDAAHVPAFNASTHASELDYFTDLMYRAKLAPYRDELLLLLRRWQEGETPLSAPLNRVEELIDMNVLQPDVLLVSPDDYESYKYEDQYD
;
A
#
# COMPACT_ATOMS: atom_id res chain seq x y z
N GLU A 1 -47.68 -8.98 -22.54
CA GLU A 1 -48.67 -8.45 -21.60
C GLU A 1 -48.22 -7.05 -21.18
N GLY A 2 -49.14 -6.08 -21.14
CA GLY A 2 -48.92 -4.76 -20.55
C GLY A 2 -48.39 -3.66 -21.47
N GLN A 3 -49.20 -3.24 -22.45
CA GLN A 3 -49.10 -1.92 -23.09
C GLN A 3 -49.56 -0.84 -22.10
N ASP A 4 -48.74 0.20 -21.88
CA ASP A 4 -49.22 1.47 -21.36
C ASP A 4 -48.89 2.60 -22.35
N GLN A 5 -49.91 3.39 -22.57
CA GLN A 5 -50.20 4.14 -23.78
C GLN A 5 -50.32 5.63 -23.41
N HIS A 6 -49.76 6.48 -24.28
CA HIS A 6 -50.01 7.92 -24.50
C HIS A 6 -50.79 8.74 -23.46
N ASP A 7 -50.22 9.87 -23.05
CA ASP A 7 -50.66 11.20 -23.54
C ASP A 7 -49.74 12.35 -23.06
N PRO A 8 -49.24 13.24 -23.95
CA PRO A 8 -48.69 14.52 -23.54
C PRO A 8 -49.82 15.54 -23.33
N ALA A 9 -49.91 16.09 -22.12
CA ALA A 9 -50.86 17.11 -21.72
C ALA A 9 -50.79 18.35 -22.64
N ALA A 10 -51.90 18.63 -23.32
CA ALA A 10 -52.12 19.85 -24.08
C ALA A 10 -51.99 21.08 -23.18
N THR A 11 -51.00 21.92 -23.44
CA THR A 11 -50.88 23.25 -22.86
C THR A 11 -51.98 24.14 -23.43
N TYR A 12 -53.01 24.41 -22.64
CA TYR A 12 -54.02 25.42 -22.96
C TYR A 12 -53.35 26.81 -22.92
N MET A 13 -53.10 27.39 -24.10
CA MET A 13 -52.89 28.84 -24.21
C MET A 13 -54.21 29.54 -23.90
N VAL A 14 -54.36 29.98 -22.65
CA VAL A 14 -55.38 30.98 -22.29
C VAL A 14 -54.92 32.32 -22.84
N THR A 15 -55.33 32.63 -24.07
CA THR A 15 -55.37 34.02 -24.56
C THR A 15 -56.36 34.80 -23.69
N GLY A 16 -55.84 35.40 -22.63
CA GLY A 16 -56.55 36.38 -21.81
C GLY A 16 -56.87 37.60 -22.66
N ALA A 17 -58.02 37.59 -23.32
CA ALA A 17 -58.63 38.79 -23.85
C ALA A 17 -58.91 39.72 -22.67
N ILE A 18 -58.14 40.79 -22.57
CA ILE A 18 -58.37 41.89 -21.64
C ILE A 18 -59.79 42.40 -21.89
N PRO A 19 -60.71 42.38 -20.90
CA PRO A 19 -62.03 42.93 -21.08
C PRO A 19 -61.91 44.44 -21.34
N LEU A 20 -62.24 44.84 -22.57
CA LEU A 20 -62.38 46.24 -22.95
C LEU A 20 -63.53 46.83 -22.13
N LEU A 21 -63.19 47.69 -21.17
CA LEU A 21 -64.16 48.50 -20.43
C LEU A 21 -65.04 49.28 -21.42
N PRO A 22 -66.37 49.32 -21.22
CA PRO A 22 -67.28 50.07 -22.08
C PRO A 22 -67.04 51.58 -21.87
N VAL A 23 -66.47 52.22 -22.89
CA VAL A 23 -66.38 53.68 -22.94
C VAL A 23 -67.77 54.20 -23.33
N SER A 24 -68.56 54.55 -22.32
CA SER A 24 -69.80 55.29 -22.49
C SER A 24 -69.47 56.63 -23.17
N THR A 25 -70.06 56.84 -24.35
CA THR A 25 -69.89 58.01 -25.20
C THR A 25 -70.53 59.24 -24.58
N THR A 26 -69.79 59.95 -23.74
CA THR A 26 -70.07 61.36 -23.45
C THR A 26 -69.35 62.24 -24.49
N LYS A 27 -69.96 63.35 -24.88
CA LYS A 27 -69.41 64.29 -25.88
C LYS A 27 -68.16 64.95 -25.29
N VAL A 28 -67.01 64.47 -25.72
CA VAL A 28 -65.69 64.83 -25.19
C VAL A 28 -65.08 65.96 -26.03
N GLY A 29 -64.81 67.12 -25.41
CA GLY A 29 -64.16 68.26 -26.07
C GLY A 29 -62.70 67.95 -26.46
N PRO A 30 -62.09 68.74 -27.38
CA PRO A 30 -60.75 68.45 -27.93
C PRO A 30 -59.65 68.24 -26.88
N GLY A 31 -59.77 68.82 -25.68
CA GLY A 31 -58.80 68.63 -24.57
C GLY A 31 -58.93 67.34 -23.75
N ASP A 32 -60.04 66.60 -23.85
CA ASP A 32 -60.27 65.41 -23.03
C ASP A 32 -59.80 64.11 -23.73
N LYS A 33 -59.64 64.12 -25.06
CA LYS A 33 -58.98 63.01 -25.79
C LYS A 33 -57.49 62.93 -25.44
N GLU A 34 -56.83 64.07 -25.27
CA GLU A 34 -55.44 64.15 -24.82
C GLU A 34 -55.31 63.62 -23.38
N ARG A 35 -56.25 63.97 -22.49
CA ARG A 35 -56.28 63.43 -21.12
C ARG A 35 -56.48 61.91 -21.10
N ALA A 36 -57.38 61.37 -21.92
CA ALA A 36 -57.57 59.92 -22.02
C ALA A 36 -56.32 59.19 -22.55
N TYR A 37 -55.59 59.80 -23.48
CA TYR A 37 -54.33 59.26 -24.00
C TYR A 37 -53.23 59.27 -22.94
N VAL A 38 -53.08 60.37 -22.19
CA VAL A 38 -52.13 60.49 -21.08
C VAL A 38 -52.43 59.47 -19.97
N VAL A 39 -53.71 59.25 -19.63
CA VAL A 39 -54.10 58.24 -18.63
C VAL A 39 -53.76 56.83 -19.11
N ARG A 40 -54.00 56.49 -20.37
CA ARG A 40 -53.64 55.17 -20.93
C ARG A 40 -52.13 54.96 -20.96
N GLN A 41 -51.35 55.95 -21.38
CA GLN A 41 -49.89 55.87 -21.35
C GLN A 41 -49.35 55.69 -19.93
N ASN A 42 -49.92 56.40 -18.95
CA ASN A 42 -49.51 56.30 -17.55
C ASN A 42 -49.86 54.92 -16.95
N VAL A 43 -51.02 54.35 -17.31
CA VAL A 43 -51.38 52.98 -16.91
C VAL A 43 -50.40 51.96 -17.53
N VAL A 44 -50.13 52.04 -18.84
CA VAL A 44 -49.18 51.13 -19.51
C VAL A 44 -47.77 51.25 -18.91
N LEU A 45 -47.30 52.47 -18.66
CA LEU A 45 -45.99 52.70 -18.04
C LEU A 45 -45.92 52.11 -16.63
N LYS A 46 -46.97 52.28 -15.81
CA LYS A 46 -47.07 51.67 -14.48
C LYS A 46 -47.08 50.15 -14.55
N THR A 47 -47.84 49.56 -15.48
CA THR A 47 -47.86 48.11 -15.67
C THR A 47 -46.49 47.58 -16.09
N LEU A 48 -45.81 48.23 -17.04
CA LEU A 48 -44.46 47.85 -17.46
C LEU A 48 -43.45 47.95 -16.32
N LEU A 49 -43.52 49.02 -15.51
CA LEU A 49 -42.64 49.21 -14.37
C LEU A 49 -42.86 48.14 -13.29
N ILE A 50 -44.11 47.76 -13.03
CA ILE A 50 -44.44 46.65 -12.13
C ILE A 50 -43.89 45.32 -12.66
N THR A 51 -44.09 45.01 -13.96
CA THR A 51 -43.57 43.77 -14.55
C THR A 51 -42.05 43.73 -14.54
N PHE A 52 -41.38 44.86 -14.81
CA PHE A 52 -39.93 44.96 -14.75
C PHE A 52 -39.42 44.76 -13.32
N SER A 53 -40.09 45.35 -12.32
CA SER A 53 -39.75 45.16 -10.90
C SER A 53 -39.89 43.70 -10.48
N ILE A 54 -40.95 43.00 -10.91
CA ILE A 54 -41.13 41.56 -10.64
C ILE A 54 -40.05 40.73 -11.31
N MET A 55 -39.76 40.96 -12.60
CA MET A 55 -38.71 40.24 -13.32
C MET A 55 -37.32 40.48 -12.72
N SER A 56 -37.03 41.72 -12.31
CA SER A 56 -35.79 42.04 -11.61
C SER A 56 -35.71 41.34 -10.25
N GLY A 57 -36.79 41.33 -9.48
CA GLY A 57 -36.85 40.64 -8.18
C GLY A 57 -36.65 39.13 -8.31
N LEU A 58 -37.30 38.50 -9.30
CA LEU A 58 -37.10 37.08 -9.62
C LEU A 58 -35.68 36.80 -10.11
N GLY A 59 -35.10 37.68 -10.93
CA GLY A 59 -33.72 37.57 -11.39
C GLY A 59 -32.73 37.63 -10.22
N THR A 60 -32.90 38.57 -9.28
CA THR A 60 -32.07 38.66 -8.08
C THR A 60 -32.22 37.42 -7.20
N LEU A 61 -33.44 36.91 -7.00
CA LEU A 61 -33.67 35.68 -6.25
C LEU A 61 -32.95 34.48 -6.89
N LEU A 62 -33.01 34.36 -8.21
CA LEU A 62 -32.35 33.28 -8.95
C LEU A 62 -30.83 33.40 -8.89
N CYS A 63 -30.28 34.62 -8.95
CA CYS A 63 -28.85 34.85 -8.71
C CYS A 63 -28.43 34.49 -7.28
N CYS A 64 -29.24 34.85 -6.28
CA CYS A 64 -28.96 34.50 -4.88
C CYS A 64 -28.97 32.99 -4.66
N THR A 65 -29.93 32.24 -5.22
CA THR A 65 -29.98 30.78 -5.06
C THR A 65 -28.83 30.09 -5.79
N VAL A 66 -28.46 30.55 -6.98
CA VAL A 66 -27.27 30.02 -7.70
C VAL A 66 -25.99 30.29 -6.92
N TYR A 67 -25.86 31.49 -6.34
CA TYR A 67 -24.71 31.83 -5.50
C TYR A 67 -24.65 30.97 -4.24
N GLU A 68 -25.78 30.77 -3.55
CA GLU A 68 -25.85 29.92 -2.35
C GLU A 68 -25.48 28.47 -2.66
N VAL A 69 -25.97 27.90 -3.77
CA VAL A 69 -25.58 26.54 -4.21
C VAL A 69 -24.10 26.48 -4.55
N HIS A 70 -23.53 27.49 -5.20
CA HIS A 70 -22.09 27.53 -5.48
C HIS A 70 -21.24 27.62 -4.21
N VAL A 71 -21.65 28.42 -3.23
CA VAL A 71 -20.95 28.54 -1.94
C VAL A 71 -21.06 27.23 -1.16
N GLN A 72 -22.26 26.65 -1.04
CA GLN A 72 -22.45 25.37 -0.36
C GLN A 72 -21.59 24.27 -0.99
N ARG A 73 -21.53 24.22 -2.33
CA ARG A 73 -20.71 23.27 -3.06
C ARG A 73 -19.21 23.47 -2.79
N ARG A 74 -18.72 24.71 -2.79
CA ARG A 74 -17.31 24.99 -2.46
C ARG A 74 -16.99 24.58 -1.02
N THR A 75 -17.83 24.94 -0.07
CA THR A 75 -17.60 24.56 1.33
C THR A 75 -17.65 23.05 1.55
N SER A 76 -18.51 22.31 0.82
CA SER A 76 -18.52 20.85 0.89
C SER A 76 -17.26 20.24 0.29
N ILE A 77 -16.73 20.82 -0.79
CA ILE A 77 -15.49 20.36 -1.44
C ILE A 77 -14.27 20.66 -0.56
N GLU A 78 -14.20 21.87 0.04
CA GLU A 78 -13.15 22.22 1.00
C GLU A 78 -13.17 21.29 2.21
N SER A 79 -14.35 21.04 2.81
CA SER A 79 -14.45 20.12 3.95
C SER A 79 -14.07 18.67 3.62
N THR A 80 -14.33 18.22 2.40
CA THR A 80 -13.95 16.86 1.96
C THR A 80 -12.46 16.78 1.60
N ARG A 81 -11.86 17.88 1.11
CA ARG A 81 -10.41 18.00 0.94
C ARG A 81 -9.69 17.98 2.29
N GLU A 82 -10.10 18.81 3.25
CA GLU A 82 -9.53 18.84 4.60
C GLU A 82 -9.64 17.47 5.30
N HIS A 83 -10.82 16.84 5.22
CA HIS A 83 -11.00 15.51 5.80
C HIS A 83 -10.10 14.46 5.16
N ARG A 84 -9.86 14.55 3.85
CA ARG A 84 -8.93 13.67 3.13
C ARG A 84 -7.49 13.92 3.54
N GLU A 85 -7.07 15.17 3.68
CA GLU A 85 -5.72 15.52 4.15
C GLU A 85 -5.49 15.00 5.58
N GLU A 86 -6.47 15.15 6.48
CA GLU A 86 -6.42 14.56 7.83
C GLU A 86 -6.38 13.03 7.80
N SER A 87 -7.22 12.39 6.97
CA SER A 87 -7.23 10.93 6.83
C SER A 87 -5.88 10.42 6.30
N HIS A 88 -5.36 11.05 5.24
CA HIS A 88 -4.10 10.68 4.61
C HIS A 88 -2.92 10.86 5.57
N THR A 89 -2.84 11.99 6.27
CA THR A 89 -1.78 12.22 7.27
C THR A 89 -1.86 11.24 8.44
N SER A 90 -3.08 10.86 8.85
CA SER A 90 -3.27 9.83 9.88
C SER A 90 -2.82 8.44 9.40
N HIS A 91 -3.15 8.05 8.17
CA HIS A 91 -2.77 6.79 7.57
C HIS A 91 -1.25 6.70 7.35
N MET A 92 -0.62 7.78 6.89
CA MET A 92 0.84 7.85 6.76
C MET A 92 1.56 7.65 8.09
N ARG A 93 1.01 8.16 9.20
CA ARG A 93 1.57 7.89 10.55
C ARG A 93 1.44 6.42 10.95
N VAL A 94 0.29 5.79 10.66
CA VAL A 94 0.08 4.37 10.94
C VAL A 94 1.00 3.51 10.07
N MET A 95 1.16 3.85 8.80
CA MET A 95 2.08 3.21 7.87
C MET A 95 3.53 3.34 8.36
N ARG A 96 3.96 4.51 8.82
CA ARG A 96 5.30 4.72 9.40
C ARG A 96 5.53 3.86 10.65
N LEU A 97 4.54 3.78 11.53
CA LEU A 97 4.66 3.01 12.76
C LEU A 97 4.69 1.51 12.46
N SER A 98 3.93 1.07 11.46
CA SER A 98 3.89 -0.33 11.04
C SER A 98 5.15 -0.76 10.27
N THR A 99 5.76 0.11 9.45
CA THR A 99 7.06 -0.17 8.81
C THR A 99 8.19 -0.23 9.83
N LEU A 100 8.22 0.66 10.82
CA LEU A 100 9.18 0.58 11.94
C LEU A 100 9.02 -0.70 12.75
N LEU A 101 7.77 -1.14 12.95
CA LEU A 101 7.47 -2.40 13.64
C LEU A 101 7.90 -3.60 12.80
N GLN A 102 7.69 -3.56 11.47
CA GLN A 102 8.19 -4.59 10.57
C GLN A 102 9.72 -4.68 10.59
N GLN A 103 10.41 -3.54 10.61
CA GLN A 103 11.87 -3.51 10.70
C GLN A 103 12.36 -4.09 12.03
N ARG A 104 11.75 -3.71 13.15
CA ARG A 104 12.03 -4.31 14.47
C ARG A 104 11.85 -5.82 14.47
N LEU A 105 10.76 -6.32 13.89
CA LEU A 105 10.51 -7.76 13.78
C LEU A 105 11.52 -8.43 12.83
N LYS A 106 11.97 -7.76 11.76
CA LYS A 106 13.02 -8.26 10.87
C LYS A 106 14.36 -8.39 11.59
N ASP A 107 14.71 -7.38 12.39
CA ASP A 107 15.91 -7.41 13.24
C ASP A 107 15.82 -8.55 14.27
N GLU A 108 14.65 -8.73 14.90
CA GLU A 108 14.43 -9.85 15.84
C GLU A 108 14.54 -11.22 15.17
N VAL A 109 14.01 -11.38 13.94
CA VAL A 109 14.16 -12.62 13.15
C VAL A 109 15.63 -12.84 12.75
N HIS A 110 16.36 -11.79 12.39
CA HIS A 110 17.78 -11.85 12.07
C HIS A 110 18.62 -12.24 13.30
N ASP A 111 18.38 -11.59 14.44
CA ASP A 111 18.99 -11.90 15.73
C ASP A 111 18.71 -13.36 16.12
N MET A 112 17.51 -13.86 15.80
CA MET A 112 17.18 -15.28 15.93
C MET A 112 18.11 -16.16 15.09
N GLY A 113 18.30 -15.83 13.81
CA GLY A 113 19.25 -16.47 12.91
C GLY A 113 20.67 -16.56 13.51
N VAL A 114 21.13 -15.46 14.09
CA VAL A 114 22.43 -15.37 14.76
C VAL A 114 22.48 -16.26 16.01
N LEU A 115 21.43 -16.28 16.84
CA LEU A 115 21.33 -17.14 18.02
C LEU A 115 21.35 -18.64 17.65
N THR A 116 20.76 -19.03 16.52
CA THR A 116 20.85 -20.41 16.01
C THR A 116 22.31 -20.83 15.79
N THR A 117 23.10 -19.92 15.22
CA THR A 117 24.51 -20.12 14.89
C THR A 117 25.34 -20.19 16.18
N TYR A 118 25.04 -19.34 17.16
CA TYR A 118 25.68 -19.39 18.47
C TYR A 118 25.37 -20.69 19.23
N ARG A 119 24.15 -21.23 19.14
CA ARG A 119 23.80 -22.53 19.73
C ARG A 119 24.66 -23.64 19.13
N ALA A 120 24.74 -23.70 17.80
CA ALA A 120 25.58 -24.69 17.10
C ALA A 120 27.06 -24.58 17.52
N TRP A 121 27.56 -23.35 17.63
CA TRP A 121 28.93 -23.09 18.08
C TRP A 121 29.17 -23.51 19.53
N LEU A 122 28.25 -23.21 20.45
CA LEU A 122 28.34 -23.60 21.86
C LEU A 122 28.33 -25.12 22.03
N LEU A 123 27.43 -25.83 21.35
CA LEU A 123 27.37 -27.30 21.39
C LEU A 123 28.68 -27.92 20.90
N ARG A 124 29.25 -27.38 19.81
CA ARG A 124 30.56 -27.79 19.29
C ARG A 124 31.69 -27.54 20.30
N ALA A 125 31.73 -26.34 20.89
CA ALA A 125 32.76 -25.97 21.85
C ALA A 125 32.71 -26.83 23.13
N VAL A 126 31.51 -27.16 23.62
CA VAL A 126 31.30 -28.07 24.75
C VAL A 126 31.77 -29.48 24.40
N GLY A 127 31.39 -30.01 23.23
CA GLY A 127 31.87 -31.31 22.75
C GLY A 127 33.40 -31.39 22.63
N GLU A 128 34.04 -30.35 22.07
CA GLU A 128 35.50 -30.28 21.98
C GLU A 128 36.19 -30.20 23.35
N TYR A 129 35.61 -29.46 24.30
CA TYR A 129 36.14 -29.35 25.65
C TYR A 129 36.08 -30.69 26.38
N GLN A 130 34.97 -31.41 26.26
CA GLN A 130 34.84 -32.75 26.82
C GLN A 130 35.80 -33.76 26.19
N GLY A 131 35.98 -33.72 24.87
CA GLY A 131 36.99 -34.51 24.17
C GLY A 131 38.40 -34.28 24.73
N LYS A 132 38.74 -33.01 24.99
CA LYS A 132 40.04 -32.63 25.58
C LYS A 132 40.20 -33.06 27.05
N ILE A 133 39.13 -33.05 27.84
CA ILE A 133 39.16 -33.56 29.22
C ILE A 133 39.35 -35.08 29.23
N THR A 134 38.59 -35.79 28.39
CA THR A 134 38.63 -37.25 28.31
C THR A 134 39.99 -37.76 27.85
N GLU A 135 40.67 -37.06 26.93
CA GLU A 135 42.05 -37.35 26.52
C GLU A 135 43.10 -37.09 27.63
N ARG A 136 42.87 -36.12 28.53
CA ARG A 136 43.88 -35.68 29.51
C ARG A 136 43.82 -36.41 30.86
N CYS A 137 42.69 -36.96 31.24
CA CYS A 137 42.57 -37.75 32.47
C CYS A 137 43.00 -39.21 32.20
N ASN A 138 44.05 -39.71 32.87
CA ASN A 138 44.55 -41.09 32.73
C ASN A 138 44.38 -41.93 34.02
N CYS A 139 43.58 -41.48 35.00
CA CYS A 139 43.39 -42.15 36.29
C CYS A 139 41.97 -42.74 36.38
N SER A 140 41.82 -44.08 36.47
CA SER A 140 40.56 -44.81 36.20
C SER A 140 39.34 -44.38 37.01
N ASP A 141 39.50 -44.10 38.30
CA ASP A 141 38.34 -43.91 39.19
C ASP A 141 37.83 -42.45 39.20
N ALA A 142 38.76 -41.50 39.08
CA ALA A 142 38.41 -40.08 38.88
C ALA A 142 37.81 -39.85 37.49
N HIS A 143 38.20 -40.66 36.49
CA HIS A 143 37.68 -40.60 35.12
C HIS A 143 36.19 -40.95 35.06
N ALA A 144 35.79 -42.05 35.72
CA ALA A 144 34.39 -42.46 35.75
C ALA A 144 33.48 -41.42 36.42
N GLN A 145 33.94 -40.78 37.50
CA GLN A 145 33.19 -39.70 38.15
C GLN A 145 33.14 -38.43 37.31
N LEU A 146 34.26 -38.00 36.69
CA LEU A 146 34.28 -36.82 35.82
C LEU A 146 33.45 -37.03 34.56
N ALA A 147 33.47 -38.23 33.97
CA ALA A 147 32.65 -38.58 32.81
C ALA A 147 31.16 -38.59 33.16
N ALA A 148 30.78 -39.12 34.32
CA ALA A 148 29.40 -39.06 34.79
C ALA A 148 28.92 -37.62 35.06
N LEU A 149 29.77 -36.79 35.68
CA LEU A 149 29.47 -35.38 35.94
C LEU A 149 29.42 -34.55 34.65
N GLY A 150 30.27 -34.87 33.67
CA GLY A 150 30.25 -34.29 32.33
C GLY A 150 28.98 -34.65 31.56
N ALA A 151 28.56 -35.92 31.59
CA ALA A 151 27.32 -36.36 30.97
C ALA A 151 26.07 -35.72 31.62
N ASP A 152 26.07 -35.53 32.95
CA ASP A 152 24.98 -34.86 33.66
C ASP A 152 24.96 -33.35 33.35
N PHE A 153 26.14 -32.72 33.24
CA PHE A 153 26.26 -31.32 32.83
C PHE A 153 25.77 -31.13 31.39
N ASP A 154 26.17 -31.98 30.46
CA ASP A 154 25.68 -31.93 29.07
C ASP A 154 24.18 -32.06 29.01
N LYS A 155 23.61 -33.02 29.76
CA LYS A 155 22.16 -33.22 29.79
C LYS A 155 21.43 -31.97 30.33
N GLN A 156 22.02 -31.26 31.29
CA GLN A 156 21.46 -30.02 31.82
C GLN A 156 21.60 -28.85 30.82
N VAL A 157 22.77 -28.72 30.18
CA VAL A 157 23.04 -27.68 29.18
C VAL A 157 22.17 -27.89 27.95
N ASP A 158 22.08 -29.12 27.44
CA ASP A 158 21.22 -29.48 26.31
C ASP A 158 19.74 -29.25 26.64
N GLY A 159 19.30 -29.61 27.85
CA GLY A 159 17.94 -29.33 28.31
C GLY A 159 17.62 -27.83 28.42
N LEU A 160 18.58 -26.99 28.86
CA LEU A 160 18.43 -25.55 28.93
C LEU A 160 18.46 -24.89 27.54
N LEU A 161 19.41 -25.30 26.69
CA LEU A 161 19.53 -24.82 25.31
C LEU A 161 18.29 -25.21 24.50
N LYS A 162 17.74 -26.40 24.71
CA LYS A 162 16.52 -26.84 24.07
C LYS A 162 15.32 -25.98 24.47
N ARG A 163 15.11 -25.72 25.76
CA ARG A 163 14.01 -24.84 26.19
C ARG A 163 14.15 -23.43 25.64
N LEU A 164 15.35 -22.87 25.72
CA LEU A 164 15.62 -21.54 25.18
C LEU A 164 15.39 -21.50 23.67
N TRP A 165 15.76 -22.55 22.95
CA TRP A 165 15.51 -22.70 21.52
C TRP A 165 14.03 -22.82 21.19
N ASP A 166 13.28 -23.67 21.90
CA ASP A 166 11.86 -23.88 21.67
C ASP A 166 11.08 -22.57 21.92
N ASP A 167 11.40 -21.86 23.00
CA ASP A 167 10.84 -20.54 23.31
C ASP A 167 11.17 -19.55 22.17
N LEU A 168 12.42 -19.50 21.73
CA LEU A 168 12.89 -18.62 20.66
C LEU A 168 12.20 -18.92 19.32
N VAL A 169 12.15 -20.19 18.87
CA VAL A 169 11.49 -20.57 17.61
C VAL A 169 9.99 -20.27 17.67
N SER A 170 9.35 -20.48 18.82
CA SER A 170 7.94 -20.15 19.00
C SER A 170 7.69 -18.65 18.87
N GLU A 171 8.56 -17.83 19.46
CA GLU A 171 8.53 -16.37 19.38
C GLU A 171 8.81 -15.89 17.95
N GLY A 172 9.72 -16.54 17.23
CA GLY A 172 10.06 -16.22 15.83
C GLY A 172 8.92 -16.50 14.88
N ARG A 173 8.24 -17.64 15.04
CA ARG A 173 7.04 -17.96 14.28
C ARG A 173 5.90 -16.99 14.58
N ALA A 174 5.75 -16.59 15.85
CA ALA A 174 4.78 -15.57 16.24
C ALA A 174 5.11 -14.22 15.59
N ALA A 175 6.37 -13.78 15.66
CA ALA A 175 6.89 -12.57 15.03
C ALA A 175 6.67 -12.56 13.51
N GLN A 176 6.97 -13.67 12.83
CA GLN A 176 6.73 -13.82 11.39
C GLN A 176 5.23 -13.79 11.04
N THR A 177 4.38 -14.41 11.87
CA THR A 177 2.92 -14.34 11.70
C THR A 177 2.42 -12.90 11.90
N HIS A 178 2.96 -12.19 12.90
CA HIS A 178 2.65 -10.78 13.14
C HIS A 178 3.10 -9.89 11.97
N LEU A 179 4.30 -10.12 11.43
CA LEU A 179 4.79 -9.46 10.22
C LEU A 179 3.82 -9.64 9.06
N HIS A 180 3.41 -10.87 8.78
CA HIS A 180 2.49 -11.16 7.68
C HIS A 180 1.13 -10.48 7.89
N ASN A 181 0.58 -10.55 9.10
CA ASN A 181 -0.69 -9.89 9.44
C ASN A 181 -0.61 -8.36 9.31
N ILE A 182 0.49 -7.74 9.76
CA ILE A 182 0.72 -6.30 9.65
C ILE A 182 0.86 -5.92 8.17
N THR A 183 1.60 -6.69 7.39
CA THR A 183 1.77 -6.47 5.96
C THR A 183 0.44 -6.53 5.22
N ALA A 184 -0.38 -7.55 5.50
CA ALA A 184 -1.71 -7.69 4.93
C ALA A 184 -2.66 -6.55 5.37
N ALA A 185 -2.57 -6.11 6.62
CA ALA A 185 -3.34 -4.96 7.11
C ALA A 185 -2.96 -3.66 6.40
N ILE A 186 -1.65 -3.39 6.25
CA ILE A 186 -1.14 -2.25 5.48
C ILE A 186 -1.64 -2.31 4.04
N MET A 187 -1.50 -3.45 3.36
CA MET A 187 -1.98 -3.60 1.98
C MET A 187 -3.49 -3.38 1.86
N SER A 188 -4.28 -3.88 2.81
CA SER A 188 -5.73 -3.67 2.85
C SER A 188 -6.10 -2.21 3.07
N GLU A 189 -5.46 -1.51 4.00
CA GLU A 189 -5.69 -0.08 4.25
C GLU A 189 -5.27 0.74 3.03
N LEU A 190 -4.13 0.44 2.41
CA LEU A 190 -3.68 1.10 1.18
C LEU A 190 -4.65 0.91 0.01
N LYS A 191 -5.25 -0.27 -0.11
CA LYS A 191 -6.28 -0.53 -1.13
C LYS A 191 -7.54 0.27 -0.87
N GLN A 192 -7.93 0.40 0.39
CA GLN A 192 -9.03 1.26 0.78
C GLN A 192 -8.72 2.72 0.39
N ASP A 193 -7.54 3.23 0.70
CA ASP A 193 -7.10 4.59 0.36
C ASP A 193 -7.10 4.84 -1.15
N ALA A 194 -6.56 3.92 -1.93
CA ALA A 194 -6.57 4.01 -3.39
C ALA A 194 -8.01 4.03 -3.94
N SER A 195 -8.92 3.25 -3.33
CA SER A 195 -10.33 3.24 -3.73
C SER A 195 -11.07 4.51 -3.34
N GLU A 196 -10.78 5.08 -2.17
CA GLU A 196 -11.33 6.34 -1.70
C GLU A 196 -10.82 7.51 -2.56
N ALA A 197 -9.54 7.48 -2.93
CA ALA A 197 -8.94 8.44 -3.86
C ALA A 197 -9.64 8.43 -5.22
N ALA A 198 -9.89 7.24 -5.79
CA ALA A 198 -10.58 7.10 -7.07
C ALA A 198 -12.05 7.55 -6.99
N GLN A 199 -12.76 7.22 -5.92
CA GLN A 199 -14.14 7.68 -5.68
C GLN A 199 -14.20 9.20 -5.55
N PHE A 200 -13.25 9.81 -4.85
CA PHE A 200 -13.15 11.25 -4.72
C PHE A 200 -12.90 11.92 -6.07
N GLU A 201 -11.99 11.39 -6.87
CA GLU A 201 -11.72 11.89 -8.22
C GLU A 201 -12.96 11.81 -9.12
N GLU A 202 -13.72 10.72 -9.03
CA GLU A 202 -14.99 10.57 -9.75
C GLU A 202 -16.05 11.57 -9.26
N GLN A 203 -16.16 11.82 -7.95
CA GLN A 203 -17.06 12.82 -7.37
C GLN A 203 -16.70 14.24 -7.82
N MET A 204 -15.42 14.59 -7.85
CA MET A 204 -14.94 15.89 -8.31
C MET A 204 -15.18 16.07 -9.82
N ARG A 205 -14.93 15.03 -10.63
CA ARG A 205 -15.24 15.02 -12.06
C ARG A 205 -16.74 15.17 -12.33
N ALA A 206 -17.58 14.46 -11.57
CA ALA A 206 -19.04 14.60 -11.63
C ALA A 206 -19.50 16.00 -11.18
N ALA A 207 -18.72 16.66 -10.32
CA ALA A 207 -18.96 18.03 -9.94
C ALA A 207 -18.64 19.05 -11.08
N GLY A 208 -18.04 18.62 -12.19
CA GLY A 208 -17.67 19.52 -13.27
C GLY A 208 -16.54 20.48 -12.91
N GLU A 209 -15.83 20.20 -11.81
CA GLU A 209 -14.51 20.78 -11.54
C GLU A 209 -13.50 19.89 -12.27
N GLN A 210 -12.73 20.49 -13.18
CA GLN A 210 -11.51 19.85 -13.64
C GLN A 210 -10.56 19.90 -12.45
N VAL A 211 -10.36 18.74 -11.83
CA VAL A 211 -9.26 18.56 -10.89
C VAL A 211 -8.00 18.62 -11.73
N HIS A 212 -7.46 19.82 -11.90
CA HIS A 212 -6.03 19.93 -12.07
C HIS A 212 -5.49 19.55 -10.70
N PHE A 213 -5.09 18.28 -10.55
CA PHE A 213 -4.11 17.93 -9.55
C PHE A 213 -2.84 18.67 -9.98
N ASP A 214 -2.75 19.94 -9.61
CA ASP A 214 -1.44 20.57 -9.53
C ASP A 214 -0.78 19.82 -8.38
N GLU A 215 0.06 18.84 -8.74
CA GLU A 215 0.94 18.10 -7.83
C GLU A 215 1.77 19.04 -6.93
N ASP A 216 1.79 20.34 -7.25
CA ASP A 216 2.51 21.41 -6.58
C ASP A 216 1.77 22.06 -5.37
N ASP A 217 0.45 21.88 -5.20
CA ASP A 217 -0.33 22.52 -4.10
C ASP A 217 -0.69 21.56 -2.94
N TYR A 218 -0.36 20.27 -3.08
CA TYR A 218 0.03 19.50 -1.91
C TYR A 218 1.41 20.02 -1.55
N GLY A 219 1.52 20.69 -0.39
CA GLY A 219 2.77 21.35 0.03
C GLY A 219 3.98 20.53 -0.38
N ALA A 220 4.87 21.17 -1.16
CA ALA A 220 6.06 20.61 -1.79
C ALA A 220 7.11 20.02 -0.80
N GLU A 221 6.66 19.58 0.37
CA GLU A 221 7.39 18.85 1.40
C GLU A 221 6.93 17.38 1.55
N ASP A 222 5.77 16.98 0.99
CA ASP A 222 5.25 15.59 1.03
C ASP A 222 5.28 14.90 -0.36
N GLY A 223 6.22 15.31 -1.22
CA GLY A 223 6.31 14.96 -2.64
C GLY A 223 6.61 13.49 -3.00
N ASP A 224 6.49 12.55 -2.08
CA ASP A 224 6.78 11.13 -2.34
C ASP A 224 5.91 10.25 -1.44
N SER A 225 4.82 9.69 -1.98
CA SER A 225 4.19 8.56 -1.31
C SER A 225 5.28 7.48 -1.19
N SER A 226 5.64 7.09 0.04
CA SER A 226 6.81 6.20 0.24
C SER A 226 6.69 4.89 -0.54
N LEU A 227 5.46 4.55 -0.94
CA LEU A 227 5.11 3.42 -1.77
C LEU A 227 5.36 3.64 -3.26
N GLY A 228 5.10 4.83 -3.79
CA GLY A 228 5.49 5.21 -5.16
C GLY A 228 7.00 5.12 -5.32
N VAL A 229 7.75 5.66 -4.35
CA VAL A 229 9.21 5.54 -4.29
C VAL A 229 9.65 4.09 -4.14
N ALA A 230 9.00 3.29 -3.28
CA ALA A 230 9.31 1.87 -3.16
C ALA A 230 9.06 1.09 -4.46
N LEU A 231 7.98 1.40 -5.17
CA LEU A 231 7.68 0.82 -6.47
C LEU A 231 8.65 1.27 -7.56
N GLU A 232 9.13 2.51 -7.50
CA GLU A 232 10.16 3.01 -8.40
C GLU A 232 11.51 2.37 -8.12
N ALA A 233 11.92 2.26 -6.86
CA ALA A 233 13.12 1.53 -6.46
C ALA A 233 13.03 0.05 -6.87
N PHE A 234 11.85 -0.56 -6.72
CA PHE A 234 11.60 -1.91 -7.21
C PHE A 234 11.66 -2.00 -8.73
N HIS A 235 11.12 -1.01 -9.45
CA HIS A 235 11.21 -0.92 -10.90
C HIS A 235 12.67 -0.83 -11.36
N GLU A 236 13.47 0.05 -10.75
CA GLU A 236 14.91 0.16 -11.01
C GLU A 236 15.63 -1.17 -10.75
N LYS A 237 15.31 -1.83 -9.63
CA LYS A 237 15.85 -3.15 -9.31
C LYS A 237 15.50 -4.19 -10.38
N LEU A 238 14.27 -4.20 -10.89
CA LEU A 238 13.83 -5.11 -11.97
C LEU A 238 14.50 -4.82 -13.32
N LEU A 239 14.90 -3.59 -13.58
CA LEU A 239 15.58 -3.22 -14.83
C LEU A 239 16.97 -3.86 -14.94
N HIS A 240 17.65 -4.10 -13.83
CA HIS A 240 18.93 -4.82 -13.81
C HIS A 240 18.78 -6.24 -14.36
N GLU A 241 19.74 -6.69 -15.19
CA GLU A 241 19.74 -8.05 -15.74
C GLU A 241 19.87 -9.12 -14.64
N ASP A 242 20.56 -8.79 -13.54
CA ASP A 242 20.80 -9.67 -12.39
C ASP A 242 19.56 -9.83 -11.47
N SER A 243 18.46 -9.14 -11.78
CA SER A 243 17.21 -9.19 -11.01
C SER A 243 16.49 -10.53 -11.11
N VAL A 244 16.75 -11.29 -12.18
CA VAL A 244 16.13 -12.59 -12.43
C VAL A 244 17.17 -13.62 -12.80
N LEU A 245 16.91 -14.86 -12.37
CA LEU A 245 17.76 -16.00 -12.69
C LEU A 245 16.99 -16.96 -13.60
N ARG A 246 17.44 -17.17 -14.84
CA ARG A 246 16.77 -18.12 -15.73
C ARG A 246 17.25 -19.53 -15.46
N LEU A 247 16.46 -20.28 -14.69
CA LEU A 247 16.66 -21.72 -14.47
C LEU A 247 15.65 -22.53 -15.28
N ASP A 248 16.03 -23.77 -15.61
CA ASP A 248 15.08 -24.75 -16.12
C ASP A 248 14.04 -25.08 -15.04
N PRO A 249 12.75 -25.26 -15.38
CA PRO A 249 11.72 -25.54 -14.38
C PRO A 249 12.01 -26.78 -13.53
N ALA A 250 12.69 -27.79 -14.09
CA ALA A 250 13.09 -28.98 -13.35
C ALA A 250 14.15 -28.66 -12.27
N THR A 251 15.11 -27.79 -12.58
CA THR A 251 16.11 -27.33 -11.61
C THR A 251 15.49 -26.48 -10.52
N LEU A 252 14.52 -25.62 -10.86
CA LEU A 252 13.79 -24.83 -9.88
C LEU A 252 12.95 -25.70 -8.93
N GLU A 253 12.33 -26.76 -9.43
CA GLU A 253 11.60 -27.73 -8.61
C GLU A 253 12.54 -28.48 -7.66
N GLU A 254 13.72 -28.90 -8.13
CA GLU A 254 14.76 -29.49 -7.28
C GLU A 254 15.23 -28.53 -6.18
N TRP A 255 15.44 -27.26 -6.53
CA TRP A 255 15.82 -26.23 -5.57
C TRP A 255 14.75 -26.00 -4.51
N GLN A 256 13.48 -25.93 -4.91
CA GLN A 256 12.36 -25.82 -3.97
C GLN A 256 12.27 -27.03 -3.04
N ALA A 257 12.44 -28.25 -3.58
CA ALA A 257 12.43 -29.47 -2.78
C ALA A 257 13.58 -29.50 -1.76
N GLN A 258 14.77 -29.03 -2.15
CA GLN A 258 15.90 -28.90 -1.25
C GLN A 258 15.64 -27.86 -0.17
N TYR A 259 15.13 -26.67 -0.53
CA TYR A 259 14.75 -25.62 0.42
C TYR A 259 13.75 -26.15 1.45
N ASP A 260 12.66 -26.79 1.01
CA ASP A 260 11.64 -27.33 1.89
C ASP A 260 12.19 -28.43 2.80
N SER A 261 13.14 -29.23 2.31
CA SER A 261 13.83 -30.26 3.09
C SER A 261 14.75 -29.64 4.15
N SER A 262 15.51 -28.60 3.79
CA SER A 262 16.36 -27.85 4.73
C SER A 262 15.51 -27.20 5.81
N MET A 263 14.44 -26.49 5.44
CA MET A 263 13.53 -25.85 6.41
C MET A 263 12.83 -26.87 7.31
N ARG A 264 12.44 -28.04 6.79
CA ARG A 264 11.92 -29.15 7.63
C ARG A 264 12.96 -29.70 8.59
N THR A 265 14.21 -29.82 8.16
CA THR A 265 15.31 -30.33 9.00
C THR A 265 15.66 -29.34 10.11
N LEU A 266 15.71 -28.04 9.79
CA LEU A 266 15.89 -26.96 10.75
C LEU A 266 14.74 -26.87 11.75
N GLY A 267 13.52 -27.23 11.32
CA GLY A 267 12.34 -27.28 12.17
C GLY A 267 12.13 -28.60 12.93
N ASP A 268 12.94 -29.65 12.71
CA ASP A 268 12.80 -30.93 13.40
C ASP A 268 13.49 -30.88 14.78
N GLU A 269 12.69 -30.60 15.81
CA GLU A 269 13.11 -30.48 17.23
C GLU A 269 13.77 -31.75 17.82
N ASN A 270 13.72 -32.88 17.11
CA ASN A 270 14.29 -34.16 17.55
C ASN A 270 15.65 -34.47 16.90
N LYS A 271 16.12 -33.64 15.97
CA LYS A 271 17.39 -33.85 15.27
C LYS A 271 18.18 -32.56 15.22
N GLU A 272 19.46 -32.63 15.60
CA GLU A 272 20.39 -31.55 15.28
C GLU A 272 20.51 -31.45 13.75
N ALA A 273 20.12 -30.29 13.21
CA ALA A 273 20.32 -30.01 11.80
C ALA A 273 21.83 -29.88 11.54
N ASP A 274 22.35 -30.78 10.71
CA ASP A 274 23.74 -30.71 10.25
C ASP A 274 23.88 -29.62 9.20
N MET A 275 24.20 -28.41 9.66
CA MET A 275 24.36 -27.23 8.80
C MET A 275 25.42 -27.46 7.72
N THR A 276 26.53 -28.13 8.06
CA THR A 276 27.61 -28.45 7.10
C THR A 276 27.07 -29.24 5.92
N ARG A 277 26.22 -30.23 6.19
CA ARG A 277 25.62 -31.06 5.15
C ARG A 277 24.59 -30.30 4.32
N ILE A 278 23.85 -29.38 4.94
CA ILE A 278 22.89 -28.51 4.23
C ILE A 278 23.66 -27.58 3.28
N ASP A 279 24.71 -26.92 3.78
CA ASP A 279 25.55 -25.99 3.04
C ASP A 279 26.30 -26.70 1.90
N GLU A 280 26.90 -27.86 2.15
CA GLU A 280 27.52 -28.69 1.10
C GLU A 280 26.53 -29.04 -0.01
N ARG A 281 25.30 -29.40 0.35
CA ARG A 281 24.27 -29.76 -0.63
C ARG A 281 23.77 -28.55 -1.43
N ILE A 282 23.67 -27.38 -0.78
CA ILE A 282 23.32 -26.12 -1.45
C ILE A 282 24.44 -25.73 -2.43
N SER A 283 25.69 -25.77 -1.97
CA SER A 283 26.87 -25.50 -2.80
C SER A 283 26.94 -26.41 -4.04
N GLU A 284 26.68 -27.72 -3.90
CA GLU A 284 26.59 -28.66 -5.03
C GLU A 284 25.54 -28.24 -6.08
N LEU A 285 24.37 -27.78 -5.63
CA LEU A 285 23.29 -27.34 -6.50
C LEU A 285 23.61 -26.01 -7.20
N LEU A 286 24.27 -25.10 -6.49
CA LEU A 286 24.72 -23.82 -7.04
C LEU A 286 25.79 -24.04 -8.11
N ASP A 287 26.79 -24.89 -7.83
CA ASP A 287 27.84 -25.26 -8.78
C ASP A 287 27.26 -25.92 -10.04
N ALA A 288 26.28 -26.82 -9.87
CA ALA A 288 25.60 -27.49 -10.98
C ALA A 288 24.83 -26.50 -11.87
N ALA A 289 24.20 -25.49 -11.27
CA ALA A 289 23.46 -24.44 -11.97
C ALA A 289 24.36 -23.32 -12.54
N HIS A 290 25.67 -23.37 -12.29
CA HIS A 290 26.64 -22.37 -12.76
C HIS A 290 26.31 -20.94 -12.31
N VAL A 291 25.70 -20.79 -11.13
CA VAL A 291 25.43 -19.48 -10.52
C VAL A 291 26.69 -18.90 -9.85
N PRO A 292 26.74 -17.59 -9.62
CA PRO A 292 27.87 -16.97 -8.92
C PRO A 292 28.13 -17.63 -7.56
N ALA A 293 29.40 -17.66 -7.17
CA ALA A 293 29.78 -18.20 -5.88
C ALA A 293 29.22 -17.35 -4.73
N PHE A 294 28.89 -18.00 -3.62
CA PHE A 294 28.44 -17.35 -2.40
C PHE A 294 29.43 -16.27 -1.94
N ASN A 295 28.89 -15.11 -1.55
CA ASN A 295 29.67 -14.02 -0.97
C ASN A 295 29.14 -13.65 0.42
N ALA A 296 29.94 -13.97 1.44
CA ALA A 296 29.65 -13.69 2.85
C ALA A 296 29.59 -12.19 3.20
N SER A 297 30.02 -11.29 2.30
CA SER A 297 29.90 -9.84 2.54
C SER A 297 28.49 -9.32 2.26
N THR A 298 27.71 -10.03 1.43
CA THR A 298 26.38 -9.60 0.97
C THR A 298 25.25 -10.43 1.55
N HIS A 299 25.53 -11.66 1.96
CA HIS A 299 24.53 -12.59 2.49
C HIS A 299 24.98 -13.15 3.83
N ALA A 300 24.03 -13.32 4.75
CA ALA A 300 24.33 -13.77 6.10
C ALA A 300 24.69 -15.27 6.15
N SER A 301 24.17 -16.06 5.22
CA SER A 301 24.43 -17.50 5.12
C SER A 301 24.26 -18.03 3.68
N GLU A 302 24.78 -19.22 3.39
CA GLU A 302 24.57 -19.89 2.09
C GLU A 302 23.09 -20.19 1.85
N LEU A 303 22.33 -20.52 2.90
CA LEU A 303 20.89 -20.71 2.82
C LEU A 303 20.14 -19.43 2.45
N ASP A 304 20.55 -18.29 3.01
CA ASP A 304 20.00 -16.96 2.68
C ASP A 304 20.26 -16.60 1.21
N TYR A 305 21.50 -16.80 0.75
CA TYR A 305 21.88 -16.61 -0.65
C TYR A 305 21.08 -17.51 -1.60
N PHE A 306 20.96 -18.80 -1.26
CA PHE A 306 20.19 -19.77 -2.03
C PHE A 306 18.71 -19.38 -2.11
N THR A 307 18.15 -18.87 -1.01
CA THR A 307 16.77 -18.40 -0.94
C THR A 307 16.56 -17.20 -1.87
N ASP A 308 17.45 -16.21 -1.84
CA ASP A 308 17.41 -15.06 -2.76
C ASP A 308 17.45 -15.51 -4.23
N LEU A 309 18.39 -16.38 -4.61
CA LEU A 309 18.48 -16.92 -5.97
C LEU A 309 17.23 -17.68 -6.40
N MET A 310 16.61 -18.45 -5.48
CA MET A 310 15.36 -19.15 -5.75
C MET A 310 14.22 -18.17 -6.05
N TYR A 311 14.07 -17.08 -5.29
CA TYR A 311 13.05 -16.06 -5.59
C TYR A 311 13.32 -15.33 -6.90
N ARG A 312 14.58 -14.99 -7.20
CA ARG A 312 14.95 -14.43 -8.52
C ARG A 312 14.63 -15.38 -9.67
N ALA A 313 14.75 -16.69 -9.44
CA ALA A 313 14.39 -17.69 -10.44
C ALA A 313 12.87 -17.81 -10.64
N LYS A 314 12.09 -17.78 -9.56
CA LYS A 314 10.63 -17.76 -9.63
C LYS A 314 10.07 -16.49 -10.28
N LEU A 315 10.76 -15.37 -10.12
CA LEU A 315 10.37 -14.08 -10.69
C LEU A 315 10.62 -13.99 -12.21
N ALA A 316 11.56 -14.77 -12.74
CA ALA A 316 11.93 -14.75 -14.17
C ALA A 316 10.74 -14.79 -15.15
N PRO A 317 9.72 -15.66 -15.00
CA PRO A 317 8.55 -15.68 -15.88
C PRO A 317 7.64 -14.44 -15.79
N TYR A 318 7.67 -13.69 -14.69
CA TYR A 318 6.78 -12.55 -14.43
C TYR A 318 7.44 -11.19 -14.65
N ARG A 319 8.76 -11.14 -14.83
CA ARG A 319 9.53 -9.89 -14.96
C ARG A 319 9.00 -8.98 -16.07
N ASP A 320 8.83 -9.51 -17.27
CA ASP A 320 8.44 -8.68 -18.42
C ASP A 320 7.02 -8.14 -18.27
N GLU A 321 6.13 -8.90 -17.61
CA GLU A 321 4.78 -8.48 -17.25
C GLU A 321 4.81 -7.35 -16.21
N LEU A 322 5.60 -7.49 -15.14
CA LEU A 322 5.74 -6.48 -14.10
C LEU A 322 6.36 -5.18 -14.62
N LEU A 323 7.43 -5.28 -15.43
CA LEU A 323 8.05 -4.12 -16.06
C LEU A 323 7.08 -3.35 -16.96
N LEU A 324 6.19 -4.07 -17.67
CA LEU A 324 5.16 -3.44 -18.48
C LEU A 324 4.13 -2.71 -17.60
N LEU A 325 3.66 -3.35 -16.53
CA LEU A 325 2.70 -2.75 -15.59
C LEU A 325 3.27 -1.50 -14.89
N LEU A 326 4.52 -1.57 -14.44
CA LEU A 326 5.20 -0.45 -13.78
C LEU A 326 5.40 0.72 -14.75
N ARG A 327 5.79 0.44 -16.01
CA ARG A 327 5.91 1.48 -17.04
C ARG A 327 4.57 2.16 -17.33
N ARG A 328 3.49 1.39 -17.48
CA ARG A 328 2.14 1.95 -17.71
C ARG A 328 1.68 2.83 -16.57
N TRP A 329 2.01 2.47 -15.34
CA TRP A 329 1.75 3.30 -14.18
C TRP A 329 2.57 4.60 -14.24
N GLN A 330 3.87 4.55 -14.52
CA GLN A 330 4.72 5.75 -14.68
C GLN A 330 4.27 6.67 -15.81
N GLU A 331 3.70 6.11 -16.89
CA GLU A 331 3.13 6.87 -18.01
C GLU A 331 1.72 7.43 -17.71
N GLY A 332 1.15 7.11 -16.54
CA GLY A 332 -0.20 7.52 -16.13
C GLY A 332 -1.33 6.74 -16.82
N GLU A 333 -1.04 5.64 -17.51
CA GLU A 333 -2.03 4.81 -18.20
C GLU A 333 -2.84 3.93 -17.23
N THR A 334 -2.24 3.54 -16.10
CA THR A 334 -2.88 2.70 -15.08
C THR A 334 -2.72 3.28 -13.68
N PRO A 335 -3.72 3.15 -12.79
CA PRO A 335 -3.60 3.60 -11.42
C PRO A 335 -2.55 2.79 -10.64
N LEU A 336 -1.96 3.39 -9.61
CA LEU A 336 -0.97 2.78 -8.70
C LEU A 336 -1.44 1.41 -8.13
N SER A 337 -2.75 1.23 -7.94
CA SER A 337 -3.33 -0.02 -7.44
C SER A 337 -3.10 -1.22 -8.37
N ALA A 338 -2.93 -1.01 -9.67
CA ALA A 338 -2.72 -2.10 -10.63
C ALA A 338 -1.38 -2.84 -10.43
N PRO A 339 -0.20 -2.17 -10.44
CA PRO A 339 1.06 -2.85 -10.13
C PRO A 339 1.10 -3.38 -8.69
N LEU A 340 0.51 -2.68 -7.71
CA LEU A 340 0.47 -3.13 -6.31
C LEU A 340 -0.28 -4.45 -6.14
N ASN A 341 -1.49 -4.56 -6.69
CA ASN A 341 -2.26 -5.81 -6.63
C ASN A 341 -1.47 -6.96 -7.25
N ARG A 342 -0.71 -6.69 -8.33
CA ARG A 342 0.09 -7.72 -8.98
C ARG A 342 1.28 -8.16 -8.14
N VAL A 343 1.94 -7.23 -7.45
CA VAL A 343 3.02 -7.56 -6.50
C VAL A 343 2.46 -8.40 -5.34
N GLU A 344 1.31 -8.04 -4.78
CA GLU A 344 0.62 -8.81 -3.73
C GLU A 344 0.30 -10.24 -4.19
N GLU A 345 -0.31 -10.41 -5.37
CA GLU A 345 -0.58 -11.74 -5.95
C GLU A 345 0.69 -12.59 -6.06
N LEU A 346 1.82 -11.99 -6.45
CA LEU A 346 3.09 -12.71 -6.57
C LEU A 346 3.70 -13.05 -5.20
N ILE A 347 3.45 -12.24 -4.17
CA ILE A 347 3.81 -12.57 -2.79
C ILE A 347 2.98 -13.77 -2.31
N ASP A 348 1.66 -13.75 -2.55
CA ASP A 348 0.74 -14.84 -2.18
C ASP A 348 1.08 -16.16 -2.90
N MET A 349 1.54 -16.06 -4.15
CA MET A 349 2.03 -17.21 -4.93
C MET A 349 3.42 -17.69 -4.50
N ASN A 350 4.05 -17.07 -3.50
CA ASN A 350 5.40 -17.36 -3.03
C ASN A 350 6.46 -17.20 -4.15
N VAL A 351 6.24 -16.24 -5.05
CA VAL A 351 7.11 -15.84 -6.16
C VAL A 351 7.98 -14.66 -5.77
N LEU A 352 7.44 -13.70 -5.02
CA LEU A 352 8.17 -12.56 -4.48
C LEU A 352 8.32 -12.71 -2.96
N GLN A 353 9.39 -12.13 -2.42
CA GLN A 353 9.55 -12.01 -0.98
C GLN A 353 8.57 -10.96 -0.43
N PRO A 354 8.02 -11.15 0.78
CA PRO A 354 7.09 -10.19 1.39
C PRO A 354 7.69 -8.80 1.59
N ASP A 355 9.02 -8.69 1.68
CA ASP A 355 9.74 -7.45 1.94
C ASP A 355 10.24 -6.74 0.67
N VAL A 356 9.78 -7.15 -0.52
CA VAL A 356 10.26 -6.60 -1.80
C VAL A 356 9.98 -5.10 -1.97
N LEU A 357 8.96 -4.57 -1.28
CA LEU A 357 8.59 -3.15 -1.27
C LEU A 357 9.13 -2.40 -0.04
N LEU A 358 10.03 -2.99 0.75
CA LEU A 358 10.70 -2.27 1.83
C LEU A 358 11.86 -1.46 1.25
N VAL A 359 11.78 -0.14 1.38
CA VAL A 359 12.88 0.77 1.05
C VAL A 359 14.04 0.53 2.03
N SER A 360 15.27 0.50 1.51
CA SER A 360 16.47 0.37 2.35
C SER A 360 16.54 1.54 3.34
N PRO A 361 16.90 1.33 4.63
CA PRO A 361 17.00 2.41 5.61
C PRO A 361 17.95 3.54 5.19
N ASP A 362 18.98 3.23 4.38
CA ASP A 362 19.94 4.21 3.85
C ASP A 362 19.31 5.20 2.86
N ASP A 363 18.27 4.77 2.13
CA ASP A 363 17.51 5.63 1.20
C ASP A 363 16.41 6.44 1.92
N TYR A 364 16.15 6.14 3.20
CA TYR A 364 15.22 6.88 4.05
C TYR A 364 15.90 8.03 4.82
N GLU A 365 17.23 7.97 5.02
CA GLU A 365 17.99 9.05 5.69
C GLU A 365 18.15 10.31 4.82
N SER A 366 17.94 10.22 3.50
CA SER A 366 17.93 11.39 2.62
C SER A 366 16.71 12.30 2.81
N TYR A 367 15.68 11.83 3.53
CA TYR A 367 14.51 12.61 3.96
C TYR A 367 14.71 13.28 5.31
N LYS A 368 15.95 13.70 5.63
CA LYS A 368 16.15 14.72 6.65
C LYS A 368 15.47 16.00 6.17
N TYR A 369 14.27 16.24 6.69
CA TYR A 369 13.71 17.58 6.77
C TYR A 369 14.82 18.48 7.29
N GLU A 370 15.26 19.44 6.46
CA GLU A 370 15.90 20.62 7.00
C GLU A 370 14.86 21.23 7.92
N ASP A 371 15.02 20.99 9.23
CA ASP A 371 14.21 21.60 10.28
C ASP A 371 14.16 23.11 10.02
N GLN A 372 13.07 23.56 9.40
CA GLN A 372 12.75 24.95 9.19
C GLN A 372 12.20 25.49 10.52
N TYR A 373 13.10 25.60 11.50
CA TYR A 373 12.95 26.59 12.56
C TYR A 373 13.53 27.90 12.04
N ASP A 374 12.66 28.75 11.50
CA ASP A 374 12.77 30.22 11.58
C ASP A 374 11.38 30.85 11.78
#